data_AF-A0A5C6SC45-F1
#
_entry.id   AF-A0A5C6SC45-F1
#
_cell.length_a   1.000
_cell.length_b   1.000
_cell.length_c   1.000
_cell.angle_alpha   90.00
_cell.angle_beta   90.00
_cell.angle_gamma   90.00
#
_symmetry.space_group_name_H-M   'P 1'
#
loop_
_entity.id
_entity.type
_entity.pdbx_description
1 polymer ?
#
loop_
_entity_poly.entity_id
_entity_poly.type
_entity_poly.pdbx_seq_one_letter_code
_entity_poly.pdbx_strand_id
1 'polypeptide(L)'
;MTVVGVAGLTAKFSQCVVKALQEYPDMTIKGLCRSPQKLPQAAVRSYDIHVIQGEYDDEDAAQALARGCDIVICCYYGNNDVMTRGQKILIDACVKEGVPRYVPSDFAVDYTKIPDGELFPKESAKIIMKYLVEKKVMGVHVLVGALMETFWSPFFHIFDSSNETISYWGTGNEKWELTTYETAAAYTAALIVDKNASGIFRFRGDCKSAVEIKASYERIYQSSLHLKRLGSLDELYSTVRRQFEEDPDDVMTWAPGGRTLSVKVIEHLAAEINPEKRHVLWAPKMQQVVHDLEFHASDNNIVDKEMALRKSESVIIAQGPRPAYSTHLAEILCDVLA
;
A
#
# COMPACT_ATOMS: atom_id res chain seq x y z
N MET A 1 -7.01 -5.07 25.80
CA MET A 1 -7.75 -5.46 24.60
C MET A 1 -7.96 -4.26 23.70
N THR A 2 -7.60 -4.37 22.42
CA THR A 2 -7.89 -3.37 21.38
C THR A 2 -8.71 -4.03 20.28
N VAL A 3 -9.83 -3.42 19.92
CA VAL A 3 -10.75 -3.90 18.89
C VAL A 3 -10.52 -3.13 17.60
N VAL A 4 -10.11 -3.84 16.54
CA VAL A 4 -9.78 -3.27 15.23
C VAL A 4 -10.85 -3.67 14.22
N GLY A 5 -11.49 -2.69 13.60
CA GLY A 5 -12.37 -2.90 12.45
C GLY A 5 -11.58 -2.83 11.14
N VAL A 6 -11.65 -3.87 10.31
CA VAL A 6 -10.94 -3.94 9.02
C VAL A 6 -11.94 -3.96 7.87
N ALA A 7 -12.08 -2.85 7.16
CA ALA A 7 -12.93 -2.75 5.98
C ALA A 7 -12.17 -3.19 4.72
N GLY A 8 -12.79 -4.07 3.93
CA GLY A 8 -12.14 -4.71 2.77
C GLY A 8 -11.32 -5.93 3.17
N LEU A 9 -11.79 -6.71 4.15
CA LEU A 9 -11.03 -7.80 4.79
C LEU A 9 -10.38 -8.78 3.80
N THR A 10 -11.00 -9.07 2.66
CA THR A 10 -10.49 -9.98 1.62
C THR A 10 -9.34 -9.41 0.79
N ALA A 11 -8.99 -8.13 0.93
CA ALA A 11 -7.89 -7.54 0.18
C ALA A 11 -6.55 -8.16 0.60
N LYS A 12 -5.64 -8.30 -0.37
CA LYS A 12 -4.30 -8.87 -0.11
C LYS A 12 -3.57 -8.08 0.99
N PHE A 13 -3.60 -6.75 0.89
CA PHE A 13 -2.97 -5.88 1.87
C PHE A 13 -3.62 -5.98 3.27
N SER A 14 -4.95 -6.04 3.37
CA SER A 14 -5.61 -6.21 4.68
C SER A 14 -5.30 -7.56 5.32
N GLN A 15 -5.13 -8.63 4.54
CA GLN A 15 -4.71 -9.92 5.06
C GLN A 15 -3.29 -9.85 5.66
N CYS A 16 -2.37 -9.10 5.04
CA CYS A 16 -1.06 -8.82 5.63
C CYS A 16 -1.19 -8.02 6.94
N VAL A 17 -2.05 -6.99 7.00
CA VAL A 17 -2.29 -6.21 8.22
C VAL A 17 -2.87 -7.09 9.33
N VAL A 18 -3.86 -7.92 9.02
CA VAL A 18 -4.46 -8.87 9.96
C VAL A 18 -3.39 -9.81 10.50
N LYS A 19 -2.58 -10.42 9.65
CA LYS A 19 -1.45 -11.28 10.05
C LYS A 19 -0.49 -10.54 10.99
N ALA A 20 -0.10 -9.30 10.66
CA ALA A 20 0.80 -8.50 11.49
C ALA A 20 0.18 -8.11 12.84
N LEU A 21 -1.13 -7.86 12.91
CA LEU A 21 -1.83 -7.57 14.16
C LEU A 21 -1.86 -8.76 15.13
N GLN A 22 -1.80 -10.01 14.62
CA GLN A 22 -1.78 -11.22 15.46
C GLN A 22 -0.48 -11.39 16.26
N GLU A 23 0.61 -10.73 15.85
CA GLU A 23 1.86 -10.71 16.60
C GLU A 23 1.75 -9.89 17.90
N TYR A 24 0.68 -9.10 18.05
CA TYR A 24 0.44 -8.28 19.23
C TYR A 24 -0.57 -8.95 20.16
N PRO A 25 -0.32 -8.96 21.49
CA PRO A 25 -1.26 -9.51 22.45
C PRO A 25 -2.52 -8.66 22.55
N ASP A 26 -3.61 -9.27 23.00
CA ASP A 26 -4.89 -8.63 23.32
C ASP A 26 -5.57 -7.90 22.13
N MET A 27 -5.44 -8.41 20.91
CA MET A 27 -6.13 -7.89 19.73
C MET A 27 -7.44 -8.64 19.44
N THR A 28 -8.49 -7.91 19.08
CA THR A 28 -9.74 -8.47 18.55
C THR A 28 -10.01 -7.86 17.18
N ILE A 29 -10.27 -8.69 16.17
CA ILE A 29 -10.47 -8.23 14.80
C ILE A 29 -11.93 -8.44 14.38
N LYS A 30 -12.55 -7.37 13.89
CA LYS A 30 -13.81 -7.40 13.15
C LYS A 30 -13.50 -7.05 11.71
N GLY A 31 -14.08 -7.76 10.74
CA GLY A 31 -13.78 -7.48 9.34
C GLY A 31 -15.02 -7.42 8.46
N LEU A 32 -15.09 -6.39 7.62
CA LEU A 32 -16.14 -6.18 6.63
C LEU A 32 -15.65 -6.61 5.25
N CYS A 33 -16.39 -7.47 4.57
CA CYS A 33 -16.11 -7.82 3.17
C CYS A 33 -17.34 -8.29 2.40
N ARG A 34 -17.25 -8.17 1.08
CA ARG A 34 -18.32 -8.56 0.14
C ARG A 34 -18.42 -10.06 -0.07
N SER A 35 -17.28 -10.74 -0.04
CA SER A 35 -17.15 -12.15 -0.38
C SER A 35 -16.38 -12.93 0.70
N PRO A 36 -16.99 -13.17 1.89
CA PRO A 36 -16.37 -13.94 2.97
C PRO A 36 -15.81 -15.30 2.56
N GLN A 37 -16.41 -15.93 1.54
CA GLN A 37 -15.97 -17.21 0.98
C GLN A 37 -14.55 -17.17 0.37
N LYS A 38 -14.02 -15.99 0.04
CA LYS A 38 -12.64 -15.80 -0.44
C LYS A 38 -11.61 -15.78 0.70
N LEU A 39 -12.05 -15.73 1.96
CA LEU A 39 -11.15 -15.73 3.10
C LEU A 39 -10.61 -17.14 3.37
N PRO A 40 -9.32 -17.27 3.72
CA PRO A 40 -8.78 -18.55 4.18
C PRO A 40 -9.48 -18.97 5.48
N GLN A 41 -10.32 -20.01 5.41
CA GLN A 41 -11.16 -20.43 6.54
C GLN A 41 -10.33 -20.84 7.77
N ALA A 42 -9.14 -21.39 7.55
CA ALA A 42 -8.20 -21.69 8.61
C ALA A 42 -7.75 -20.42 9.36
N ALA A 43 -7.42 -19.35 8.64
CA ALA A 43 -7.00 -18.07 9.21
C ALA A 43 -8.13 -17.37 9.96
N VAL A 44 -9.35 -17.36 9.40
CA VAL A 44 -10.52 -16.76 10.06
C VAL A 44 -10.79 -17.44 11.41
N ARG A 45 -10.70 -18.77 11.47
CA ARG A 45 -10.91 -19.55 12.70
C ARG A 45 -9.76 -19.39 13.69
N SER A 46 -8.51 -19.39 13.22
CA SER A 46 -7.34 -19.27 14.11
C SER A 46 -7.26 -17.90 14.77
N TYR A 47 -7.71 -16.86 14.07
CA TYR A 47 -7.60 -15.47 14.51
C TYR A 47 -8.89 -14.90 15.12
N ASP A 48 -9.91 -15.76 15.31
CA ASP A 48 -11.22 -15.41 15.86
C ASP A 48 -11.81 -14.12 15.25
N ILE A 49 -11.74 -14.01 13.91
CA ILE A 49 -12.18 -12.81 13.20
C ILE A 49 -13.70 -12.80 13.10
N HIS A 50 -14.33 -11.77 13.66
CA HIS A 50 -15.77 -11.56 13.47
C HIS A 50 -16.03 -10.97 12.08
N VAL A 51 -16.49 -11.80 11.15
CA VAL A 51 -16.74 -11.41 9.76
C VAL A 51 -18.15 -10.85 9.60
N ILE A 52 -18.23 -9.65 9.01
CA ILE A 52 -19.45 -8.97 8.61
C ILE A 52 -19.48 -8.98 7.08
N GLN A 53 -20.55 -9.51 6.51
CA GLN A 53 -20.77 -9.46 5.07
C GLN A 53 -21.49 -8.16 4.72
N GLY A 54 -20.96 -7.42 3.74
CA GLY A 54 -21.56 -6.17 3.27
C GLY A 54 -20.75 -5.52 2.15
N GLU A 55 -21.40 -4.60 1.44
CA GLU A 55 -20.80 -3.78 0.38
C GLU A 55 -20.15 -2.50 0.94
N TYR A 56 -19.45 -1.76 0.10
CA TYR A 56 -18.76 -0.53 0.52
C TYR A 56 -19.73 0.62 0.85
N ASP A 57 -20.96 0.56 0.34
CA ASP A 57 -22.03 1.53 0.51
C ASP A 57 -23.14 1.05 1.45
N ASP A 58 -22.93 -0.09 2.13
CA ASP A 58 -23.83 -0.63 3.14
C ASP A 58 -23.61 0.06 4.49
N GLU A 59 -24.47 1.02 4.81
CA GLU A 59 -24.39 1.82 6.05
C GLU A 59 -24.59 0.97 7.32
N ASP A 60 -25.47 -0.04 7.26
CA ASP A 60 -25.74 -0.92 8.40
C ASP A 60 -24.55 -1.82 8.68
N ALA A 61 -23.92 -2.38 7.63
CA ALA A 61 -22.70 -3.16 7.76
C ALA A 61 -21.51 -2.31 8.23
N ALA A 62 -21.40 -1.05 7.75
CA ALA A 62 -20.40 -0.10 8.22
C ALA A 62 -20.58 0.24 9.71
N GLN A 63 -21.81 0.49 10.15
CA GLN A 63 -22.13 0.72 11.57
C GLN A 63 -21.86 -0.53 12.41
N ALA A 64 -22.25 -1.71 11.93
CA ALA A 64 -21.97 -2.98 12.60
C ALA A 64 -20.46 -3.22 12.74
N LEU A 65 -19.65 -2.84 11.73
CA LEU A 65 -18.19 -2.88 11.80
C LEU A 65 -17.66 -1.92 12.86
N ALA A 66 -18.09 -0.66 12.84
CA ALA A 66 -17.58 0.38 13.74
C ALA A 66 -17.93 0.13 15.22
N ARG A 67 -19.09 -0.48 15.51
CA ARG A 67 -19.57 -0.68 16.88
C ARG A 67 -18.55 -1.35 17.79
N GLY A 68 -18.14 -0.65 18.85
CA GLY A 68 -17.21 -1.14 19.86
C GLY A 68 -15.76 -1.27 19.38
N CYS A 69 -15.40 -0.73 18.21
CA CYS A 69 -14.02 -0.63 17.75
C CYS A 69 -13.29 0.53 18.42
N ASP A 70 -12.00 0.35 18.70
CA ASP A 70 -11.10 1.44 19.09
C ASP A 70 -10.54 2.20 17.88
N ILE A 71 -10.50 1.52 16.72
CA ILE A 71 -9.97 2.04 15.47
C ILE A 71 -10.51 1.24 14.29
N VAL A 72 -10.78 1.92 13.17
CA VAL A 72 -11.15 1.28 11.91
C VAL A 72 -10.09 1.57 10.85
N ILE A 73 -9.65 0.53 10.13
CA ILE A 73 -8.79 0.63 8.96
C ILE A 73 -9.58 0.32 7.69
N CYS A 74 -9.43 1.17 6.68
CA CYS A 74 -9.98 0.94 5.36
C CYS A 74 -8.89 0.44 4.40
N CYS A 75 -9.13 -0.72 3.80
CA CYS A 75 -8.31 -1.31 2.74
C CYS A 75 -9.08 -1.40 1.41
N TYR A 76 -9.98 -0.45 1.17
CA TYR A 76 -10.70 -0.38 -0.10
C TYR A 76 -9.78 -0.03 -1.25
N TYR A 77 -10.05 -0.64 -2.40
CA TYR A 77 -9.43 -0.31 -3.67
C TYR A 77 -10.48 -0.50 -4.77
N GLY A 78 -10.75 0.54 -5.54
CA GLY A 78 -11.80 0.55 -6.55
C GLY A 78 -11.92 1.91 -7.24
N ASN A 79 -13.08 2.15 -7.85
CA ASN A 79 -13.39 3.42 -8.51
C ASN A 79 -13.55 4.58 -7.49
N ASN A 80 -13.75 5.80 -7.99
CA ASN A 80 -13.90 6.99 -7.16
C ASN A 80 -15.04 6.89 -6.13
N ASP A 81 -16.12 6.18 -6.44
CA ASP A 81 -17.25 5.99 -5.52
C ASP A 81 -16.84 5.10 -4.34
N VAL A 82 -16.21 3.94 -4.60
CA VAL A 82 -15.65 3.06 -3.57
C VAL A 82 -14.62 3.81 -2.70
N MET A 83 -13.70 4.52 -3.36
CA MET A 83 -12.58 5.18 -2.70
C MET A 83 -12.99 6.43 -1.92
N THR A 84 -14.12 7.06 -2.27
CA THR A 84 -14.58 8.30 -1.62
C THR A 84 -15.84 8.05 -0.80
N ARG A 85 -16.96 7.72 -1.45
CA ARG A 85 -18.24 7.53 -0.77
C ARG A 85 -18.17 6.38 0.23
N GLY A 86 -17.56 5.25 -0.14
CA GLY A 86 -17.40 4.11 0.77
C GLY A 86 -16.62 4.44 2.03
N GLN A 87 -15.54 5.21 1.91
CA GLN A 87 -14.77 5.66 3.08
C GLN A 87 -15.54 6.68 3.93
N LYS A 88 -16.30 7.60 3.31
CA LYS A 88 -17.15 8.54 4.05
C LYS A 88 -18.21 7.82 4.89
N ILE A 89 -18.85 6.78 4.34
CA ILE A 89 -19.81 5.94 5.07
C ILE A 89 -19.16 5.27 6.29
N LEU A 90 -17.94 4.72 6.14
CA LEU A 90 -17.21 4.15 7.27
C LEU A 90 -16.86 5.20 8.34
N ILE A 91 -16.48 6.42 7.92
CA ILE A 91 -16.15 7.52 8.84
C ILE A 91 -17.40 8.01 9.58
N ASP A 92 -18.53 8.13 8.90
CA ASP A 92 -19.80 8.48 9.52
C ASP A 92 -20.26 7.41 10.52
N ALA A 93 -20.06 6.13 10.20
CA ALA A 93 -20.26 5.03 11.13
C ALA A 93 -19.33 5.13 12.36
N CYS A 94 -18.06 5.51 12.16
CA CYS A 94 -17.11 5.76 13.25
C CYS A 94 -17.60 6.88 14.17
N VAL A 95 -18.08 7.99 13.60
CA VAL A 95 -18.66 9.10 14.38
C VAL A 95 -19.87 8.64 15.20
N LYS A 96 -20.79 7.88 14.57
CA LYS A 96 -22.01 7.39 15.21
C LYS A 96 -21.75 6.44 16.37
N GLU A 97 -20.74 5.58 16.23
CA GLU A 97 -20.36 4.57 17.23
C GLU A 97 -19.26 5.06 18.19
N GLY A 98 -18.80 6.32 18.05
CA GLY A 98 -17.80 6.91 18.92
C GLY A 98 -16.37 6.36 18.74
N VAL A 99 -16.05 5.82 17.56
CA VAL A 99 -14.70 5.32 17.24
C VAL A 99 -13.74 6.50 17.05
N PRO A 100 -12.68 6.61 17.85
CA PRO A 100 -11.87 7.84 17.90
C PRO A 100 -10.83 7.95 16.77
N ARG A 101 -10.42 6.83 16.16
CA ARG A 101 -9.32 6.77 15.19
C ARG A 101 -9.71 6.03 13.92
N TYR A 102 -9.15 6.46 12.79
CA TYR A 102 -9.39 5.87 11.49
C TYR A 102 -8.11 5.85 10.64
N VAL A 103 -7.78 4.70 10.06
CA VAL A 103 -6.70 4.53 9.07
C VAL A 103 -7.34 4.54 7.68
N PRO A 104 -7.23 5.63 6.91
CA PRO A 104 -7.77 5.68 5.56
C PRO A 104 -6.98 4.79 4.59
N SER A 105 -7.61 4.45 3.46
CA SER A 105 -6.99 3.70 2.36
C SER A 105 -6.02 4.61 1.59
N ASP A 106 -4.97 5.09 2.25
CA ASP A 106 -3.98 5.99 1.69
C ASP A 106 -2.87 5.22 0.98
N PHE A 107 -2.13 4.37 1.69
CA PHE A 107 -1.08 3.45 1.22
C PHE A 107 -0.46 3.81 -0.14
N ALA A 108 0.09 5.03 -0.23
CA ALA A 108 0.54 5.64 -1.49
C ALA A 108 1.80 6.49 -1.27
N VAL A 109 2.24 7.13 -2.35
CA VAL A 109 3.22 8.22 -2.33
C VAL A 109 2.78 9.37 -1.42
N ASP A 110 3.72 10.21 -1.05
CA ASP A 110 3.48 11.37 -0.18
C ASP A 110 2.65 12.46 -0.87
N TYR A 111 1.34 12.26 -0.90
CA TYR A 111 0.40 13.15 -1.57
C TYR A 111 0.28 14.54 -0.92
N THR A 112 0.81 14.70 0.30
CA THR A 112 0.83 16.00 0.99
C THR A 112 1.84 16.97 0.41
N LYS A 113 2.75 16.47 -0.43
CA LYS A 113 3.71 17.27 -1.20
C LYS A 113 3.24 17.57 -2.61
N ILE A 114 2.09 17.00 -3.03
CA ILE A 114 1.51 17.27 -4.34
C ILE A 114 0.82 18.63 -4.29
N PRO A 115 1.26 19.61 -5.10
CA PRO A 115 0.65 20.93 -5.13
C PRO A 115 -0.83 20.87 -5.54
N ASP A 116 -1.57 21.88 -5.11
CA ASP A 116 -2.97 22.01 -5.50
C ASP A 116 -3.08 22.19 -7.02
N GLY A 117 -4.06 21.51 -7.63
CA GLY A 117 -4.29 21.54 -9.08
C GLY A 117 -3.38 20.61 -9.90
N GLU A 118 -2.39 19.96 -9.28
CA GLU A 118 -1.62 18.90 -9.95
C GLU A 118 -2.39 17.57 -9.98
N LEU A 119 -2.15 16.79 -11.02
CA LEU A 119 -2.82 15.51 -11.22
C LEU A 119 -2.32 14.47 -10.22
N PHE A 120 -3.27 13.87 -9.51
CA PHE A 120 -3.00 12.76 -8.62
C PHE A 120 -4.05 11.66 -8.82
N PRO A 121 -3.66 10.44 -9.17
CA PRO A 121 -4.60 9.35 -9.47
C PRO A 121 -5.50 8.97 -8.29
N LYS A 122 -5.10 9.35 -7.08
CA LYS A 122 -5.77 8.98 -5.83
C LYS A 122 -6.23 10.21 -5.06
N GLU A 123 -6.82 11.20 -5.76
CA GLU A 123 -7.40 12.42 -5.14
C GLU A 123 -8.35 12.11 -3.98
N SER A 124 -8.99 10.93 -3.97
CA SER A 124 -9.76 10.42 -2.83
C SER A 124 -9.00 10.49 -1.49
N ALA A 125 -7.68 10.29 -1.46
CA ALA A 125 -6.88 10.40 -0.24
C ALA A 125 -6.92 11.82 0.35
N LYS A 126 -6.78 12.86 -0.50
CA LYS A 126 -6.91 14.27 -0.06
C LYS A 126 -8.33 14.59 0.42
N ILE A 127 -9.35 14.05 -0.25
CA ILE A 127 -10.75 14.22 0.12
C ILE A 127 -11.02 13.61 1.51
N ILE A 128 -10.55 12.37 1.73
CA ILE A 128 -10.77 11.66 2.99
C ILE A 128 -9.96 12.29 4.14
N MET A 129 -8.73 12.74 3.89
CA MET A 129 -7.97 13.51 4.88
C MET A 129 -8.73 14.77 5.34
N LYS A 130 -9.30 15.54 4.42
CA LYS A 130 -10.15 16.70 4.77
C LYS A 130 -11.41 16.30 5.53
N TYR A 131 -12.04 15.19 5.12
CA TYR A 131 -13.28 14.71 5.74
C TYR A 131 -13.09 14.23 7.18
N LEU A 132 -11.96 13.57 7.49
CA LEU A 132 -11.61 13.17 8.86
C LEU A 132 -11.46 14.39 9.78
N VAL A 133 -10.83 15.47 9.29
CA VAL A 133 -10.72 16.74 10.02
C VAL A 133 -12.10 17.35 10.27
N GLU A 134 -12.96 17.40 9.24
CA GLU A 134 -14.34 17.90 9.35
C GLU A 134 -15.14 17.12 10.41
N LYS A 135 -15.02 15.79 10.40
CA LYS A 135 -15.73 14.87 11.30
C LYS A 135 -15.10 14.73 12.67
N LYS A 136 -13.94 15.35 12.91
CA LYS A 136 -13.17 15.28 14.16
C LYS A 136 -12.82 13.83 14.56
N VAL A 137 -12.58 12.97 13.57
CA VAL A 137 -12.04 11.62 13.77
C VAL A 137 -10.54 11.68 13.53
N MET A 138 -9.73 11.12 14.42
CA MET A 138 -8.28 11.18 14.29
C MET A 138 -7.82 10.27 13.14
N GLY A 139 -7.33 10.89 12.06
CA GLY A 139 -6.72 10.17 10.95
C GLY A 139 -5.34 9.64 11.31
N VAL A 140 -5.06 8.40 10.89
CA VAL A 140 -3.74 7.75 10.94
C VAL A 140 -3.32 7.46 9.50
N HIS A 141 -2.70 8.43 8.86
CA HIS A 141 -2.36 8.39 7.44
C HIS A 141 -1.02 7.68 7.23
N VAL A 142 -1.03 6.56 6.48
CA VAL A 142 0.16 5.72 6.26
C VAL A 142 0.60 5.84 4.81
N LEU A 143 1.74 6.51 4.59
CA LEU A 143 2.30 6.79 3.27
C LEU A 143 3.55 5.93 3.08
N VAL A 144 3.53 5.05 2.09
CA VAL A 144 4.51 3.94 1.92
C VAL A 144 5.20 3.93 0.55
N GLY A 145 4.97 4.97 -0.26
CA GLY A 145 5.44 4.99 -1.64
C GLY A 145 4.66 4.01 -2.51
N ALA A 146 5.35 3.39 -3.47
CA ALA A 146 4.77 2.37 -4.33
C ALA A 146 4.93 0.97 -3.71
N LEU A 147 3.87 0.17 -3.80
CA LEU A 147 3.89 -1.19 -3.30
C LEU A 147 4.57 -2.12 -4.30
N MET A 148 5.54 -2.92 -3.84
CA MET A 148 6.39 -3.75 -4.71
C MET A 148 5.58 -4.80 -5.46
N GLU A 149 4.55 -5.36 -4.84
CA GLU A 149 3.62 -6.31 -5.45
C GLU A 149 2.95 -5.71 -6.68
N THR A 150 2.57 -4.43 -6.61
CA THR A 150 2.01 -3.68 -7.74
C THR A 150 3.09 -3.28 -8.74
N PHE A 151 4.26 -2.85 -8.26
CA PHE A 151 5.43 -2.48 -9.06
C PHE A 151 5.83 -3.59 -10.06
N TRP A 152 5.93 -4.83 -9.56
CA TRP A 152 6.33 -5.98 -10.36
C TRP A 152 5.17 -6.63 -11.13
N SER A 153 3.95 -6.14 -10.96
CA SER A 153 2.79 -6.61 -11.71
C SER A 153 2.64 -5.86 -13.03
N PRO A 154 1.84 -6.37 -13.98
CA PRO A 154 1.51 -5.65 -15.21
C PRO A 154 0.81 -4.31 -14.99
N PHE A 155 0.31 -4.03 -13.79
CA PHE A 155 -0.55 -2.89 -13.47
C PHE A 155 0.05 -1.54 -13.88
N PHE A 156 1.33 -1.28 -13.57
CA PHE A 156 1.99 -0.02 -13.94
C PHE A 156 2.69 -0.06 -15.30
N HIS A 157 2.68 -1.21 -15.98
CA HIS A 157 3.45 -1.44 -17.21
C HIS A 157 4.95 -1.09 -17.08
N ILE A 158 5.50 -1.24 -15.87
CA ILE A 158 6.91 -0.95 -15.56
C ILE A 158 7.76 -2.18 -15.84
N PHE A 159 7.38 -3.33 -15.27
CA PHE A 159 8.09 -4.58 -15.47
C PHE A 159 7.36 -5.47 -16.47
N ASP A 160 8.05 -5.83 -17.53
CA ASP A 160 7.64 -6.86 -18.48
C ASP A 160 8.46 -8.12 -18.21
N SER A 161 7.83 -9.12 -17.60
CA SER A 161 8.45 -10.41 -17.28
C SER A 161 8.78 -11.24 -18.51
N SER A 162 8.10 -11.03 -19.64
CA SER A 162 8.31 -11.84 -20.85
C SER A 162 9.61 -11.46 -21.55
N ASN A 163 9.99 -10.19 -21.44
CA ASN A 163 11.19 -9.62 -22.04
C ASN A 163 12.24 -9.20 -21.01
N GLU A 164 12.06 -9.58 -19.73
CA GLU A 164 12.89 -9.16 -18.59
C GLU A 164 13.26 -7.67 -18.66
N THR A 165 12.25 -6.81 -18.90
CA THR A 165 12.46 -5.39 -19.21
C THR A 165 11.82 -4.50 -18.14
N ILE A 166 12.57 -3.53 -17.63
CA ILE A 166 12.03 -2.38 -16.89
C ILE A 166 11.93 -1.18 -17.82
N SER A 167 10.73 -0.65 -17.94
CA SER A 167 10.44 0.58 -18.66
C SER A 167 10.45 1.78 -17.69
N TYR A 168 11.08 2.89 -18.09
CA TYR A 168 11.22 4.08 -17.23
C TYR A 168 11.24 5.38 -18.04
N TRP A 169 10.85 6.48 -17.38
CA TRP A 169 10.98 7.85 -17.91
C TRP A 169 12.16 8.57 -17.27
N GLY A 170 12.68 9.59 -17.96
CA GLY A 170 13.80 10.40 -17.48
C GLY A 170 15.15 9.79 -17.84
N THR A 171 16.07 9.80 -16.88
CA THR A 171 17.47 9.38 -17.05
C THR A 171 17.72 7.93 -16.61
N GLY A 172 16.79 7.35 -15.84
CA GLY A 172 16.95 6.03 -15.19
C GLY A 172 17.59 6.12 -13.80
N ASN A 173 17.98 7.33 -13.37
CA ASN A 173 18.50 7.61 -12.03
C ASN A 173 17.44 8.18 -11.09
N GLU A 174 16.23 8.44 -11.59
CA GLU A 174 15.08 8.85 -10.79
C GLU A 174 14.78 7.77 -9.76
N LYS A 175 14.67 8.18 -8.50
CA LYS A 175 14.46 7.26 -7.38
C LYS A 175 13.00 6.87 -7.27
N TRP A 176 12.75 5.63 -6.87
CA TRP A 176 11.44 5.11 -6.51
C TRP A 176 11.45 4.65 -5.06
N GLU A 177 10.51 5.17 -4.28
CA GLU A 177 10.25 4.72 -2.93
C GLU A 177 9.35 3.49 -2.99
N LEU A 178 9.87 2.36 -2.53
CA LEU A 178 9.24 1.05 -2.69
C LEU A 178 9.07 0.39 -1.33
N THR A 179 7.92 -0.23 -1.09
CA THR A 179 7.63 -0.97 0.14
C THR A 179 6.83 -2.22 -0.17
N THR A 180 7.06 -3.33 0.53
CA THR A 180 6.27 -4.56 0.35
C THR A 180 4.95 -4.46 1.12
N TYR A 181 3.94 -5.23 0.75
CA TYR A 181 2.70 -5.35 1.51
C TYR A 181 2.97 -5.77 2.94
N GLU A 182 3.87 -6.74 3.16
CA GLU A 182 4.21 -7.21 4.51
C GLU A 182 4.87 -6.10 5.35
N THR A 183 5.82 -5.35 4.78
CA THR A 183 6.49 -4.25 5.50
C THR A 183 5.51 -3.11 5.80
N ALA A 184 4.71 -2.70 4.82
CA ALA A 184 3.71 -1.66 5.01
C ALA A 184 2.63 -2.10 6.03
N ALA A 185 2.24 -3.36 6.02
CA ALA A 185 1.33 -3.93 6.99
C ALA A 185 1.91 -3.94 8.42
N ALA A 186 3.18 -4.27 8.59
CA ALA A 186 3.85 -4.26 9.89
C ALA A 186 3.89 -2.84 10.50
N TYR A 187 4.25 -1.83 9.70
CA TYR A 187 4.18 -0.42 10.14
C TYR A 187 2.75 0.01 10.48
N THR A 188 1.78 -0.40 9.67
CA THR A 188 0.36 -0.09 9.89
C THR A 188 -0.15 -0.73 11.18
N ALA A 189 0.19 -1.99 11.44
CA ALA A 189 -0.18 -2.71 12.66
C ALA A 189 0.41 -2.04 13.91
N ALA A 190 1.69 -1.65 13.86
CA ALA A 190 2.33 -0.91 14.95
C ALA A 190 1.60 0.41 15.29
N LEU A 191 1.16 1.15 14.27
CA LEU A 191 0.39 2.39 14.46
C LEU A 191 -1.02 2.15 14.98
N ILE A 192 -1.67 1.06 14.55
CA ILE A 192 -2.98 0.66 15.08
C ILE A 192 -2.89 0.38 16.58
N VAL A 193 -1.85 -0.34 17.00
CA VAL A 193 -1.61 -0.73 18.40
C VAL A 193 -1.22 0.47 19.27
N ASP A 194 -0.45 1.42 18.75
CA ASP A 194 -0.14 2.67 19.47
C ASP A 194 -1.38 3.55 19.57
N LYS A 195 -2.00 3.58 20.75
CA LYS A 195 -3.22 4.35 21.04
C LYS A 195 -3.07 5.86 20.83
N ASN A 196 -1.84 6.39 20.80
CA ASN A 196 -1.58 7.80 20.61
C ASN A 196 -1.26 8.17 19.15
N ALA A 197 -1.11 7.18 18.26
CA ALA A 197 -0.80 7.43 16.87
C ALA A 197 -1.95 8.21 16.20
N SER A 198 -1.61 9.37 15.63
CA SER A 198 -2.49 10.24 14.86
C SER A 198 -1.63 11.13 13.95
N GLY A 199 -2.20 11.60 12.84
CA GLY A 199 -1.51 12.39 11.83
C GLY A 199 -0.91 11.54 10.72
N ILE A 200 0.18 12.05 10.12
CA ILE A 200 0.78 11.48 8.91
C ILE A 200 2.10 10.79 9.23
N PHE A 201 2.18 9.51 8.84
CA PHE A 201 3.35 8.67 9.00
C PHE A 201 3.88 8.25 7.64
N ARG A 202 5.19 8.45 7.45
CA ARG A 202 5.89 8.17 6.20
C ARG A 202 6.89 7.05 6.45
N PHE A 203 6.70 5.95 5.75
CA PHE A 203 7.60 4.81 5.79
C PHE A 203 8.05 4.48 4.38
N ARG A 204 9.20 3.84 4.29
CA ARG A 204 9.72 3.36 3.02
C ARG A 204 10.54 2.12 3.30
N GLY A 205 10.33 1.07 2.49
CA GLY A 205 11.17 -0.12 2.54
C GLY A 205 12.52 0.08 1.85
N ASP A 206 12.51 0.66 0.65
CA ASP A 206 13.71 0.87 -0.17
C ASP A 206 13.57 2.11 -1.07
N CYS A 207 14.69 2.61 -1.59
CA CYS A 207 14.76 3.77 -2.47
C CYS A 207 15.77 3.53 -3.59
N LYS A 208 15.30 3.00 -4.73
CA LYS A 208 16.18 2.64 -5.85
C LYS A 208 15.75 3.26 -7.17
N SER A 209 16.72 3.49 -8.05
CA SER A 209 16.48 3.87 -9.44
C SER A 209 16.35 2.65 -10.34
N ALA A 210 15.91 2.85 -11.59
CA ALA A 210 15.86 1.77 -12.58
C ALA A 210 17.23 1.10 -12.79
N VAL A 211 18.31 1.89 -12.80
CA VAL A 211 19.68 1.39 -12.95
C VAL A 211 20.11 0.55 -11.74
N GLU A 212 19.80 0.98 -10.53
CA GLU A 212 20.12 0.24 -9.31
C GLU A 212 19.29 -1.04 -9.17
N ILE A 213 18.03 -1.01 -9.62
CA ILE A 213 17.17 -2.19 -9.67
C ILE A 213 17.71 -3.20 -10.68
N LYS A 214 18.17 -2.77 -11.86
CA LYS A 214 18.88 -3.64 -12.81
C LYS A 214 20.10 -4.30 -12.15
N ALA A 215 20.98 -3.51 -11.55
CA ALA A 215 22.17 -4.05 -10.90
C ALA A 215 21.83 -5.08 -9.81
N SER A 216 20.73 -4.85 -9.09
CA SER A 216 20.21 -5.76 -8.06
C SER A 216 19.68 -7.05 -8.66
N TYR A 217 18.85 -6.93 -9.69
CA TYR A 217 18.28 -8.06 -10.42
C TYR A 217 19.38 -8.95 -11.01
N GLU A 218 20.35 -8.37 -11.72
CA GLU A 218 21.40 -9.13 -12.40
C GLU A 218 22.28 -9.89 -11.41
N ARG A 219 22.61 -9.27 -10.28
CA ARG A 219 23.37 -9.94 -9.22
C ARG A 219 22.59 -11.09 -8.57
N ILE A 220 21.30 -10.94 -8.34
CA ILE A 220 20.49 -11.94 -7.61
C ILE A 220 20.05 -13.06 -8.53
N TYR A 221 19.44 -12.70 -9.67
CA TYR A 221 18.92 -13.66 -10.62
C TYR A 221 20.00 -14.29 -11.47
N GLN A 222 21.16 -13.64 -11.65
CA GLN A 222 22.19 -14.05 -12.60
C GLN A 222 21.63 -14.09 -14.04
N SER A 223 20.67 -13.21 -14.34
CA SER A 223 20.08 -12.97 -15.67
C SER A 223 20.13 -11.47 -16.00
N SER A 224 20.14 -11.13 -17.29
CA SER A 224 20.22 -9.75 -17.76
C SER A 224 18.85 -9.07 -17.71
N LEU A 225 18.75 -7.94 -17.01
CA LEU A 225 17.55 -7.10 -17.04
C LEU A 225 17.70 -5.97 -18.07
N HIS A 226 16.80 -5.85 -19.02
CA HIS A 226 16.82 -4.78 -20.01
C HIS A 226 16.18 -3.51 -19.45
N LEU A 227 16.74 -2.35 -19.82
CA LEU A 227 16.21 -1.04 -19.46
C LEU A 227 15.69 -0.35 -20.71
N LYS A 228 14.40 0.01 -20.71
CA LYS A 228 13.73 0.70 -21.82
C LYS A 228 13.34 2.12 -21.42
N ARG A 229 14.07 3.10 -21.95
CA ARG A 229 13.71 4.51 -21.79
C ARG A 229 12.49 4.85 -22.66
N LEU A 230 11.54 5.56 -22.08
CA LEU A 230 10.27 5.90 -22.72
C LEU A 230 10.20 7.34 -23.22
N GLY A 231 11.03 8.19 -22.64
CA GLY A 231 11.12 9.62 -22.92
C GLY A 231 11.67 10.37 -21.72
N SER A 232 11.56 11.69 -21.76
CA SER A 232 11.85 12.64 -20.69
C SER A 232 10.71 12.73 -19.67
N LEU A 233 10.97 13.36 -18.52
CA LEU A 233 9.92 13.64 -17.53
C LEU A 233 8.91 14.68 -18.04
N ASP A 234 9.32 15.59 -18.93
CA ASP A 234 8.42 16.57 -19.55
C ASP A 234 7.43 15.88 -20.50
N GLU A 235 7.91 14.97 -21.35
CA GLU A 235 7.05 14.16 -22.22
C GLU A 235 6.07 13.29 -21.42
N LEU A 236 6.53 12.73 -20.29
CA LEU A 236 5.65 12.05 -19.34
C LEU A 236 4.54 12.99 -18.86
N TYR A 237 4.90 14.16 -18.34
CA TYR A 237 3.95 15.13 -17.80
C TYR A 237 2.93 15.59 -18.85
N SER A 238 3.38 15.95 -20.05
CA SER A 238 2.51 16.34 -21.16
C SER A 238 1.61 15.19 -21.61
N THR A 239 2.10 13.95 -21.60
CA THR A 239 1.30 12.77 -21.96
C THR A 239 0.17 12.56 -20.96
N VAL A 240 0.50 12.58 -19.66
CA VAL A 240 -0.48 12.39 -18.58
C VAL A 240 -1.53 13.49 -18.60
N ARG A 241 -1.12 14.76 -18.78
CA ARG A 241 -2.06 15.88 -18.88
C ARG A 241 -2.99 15.77 -20.07
N ARG A 242 -2.46 15.47 -21.26
CA ARG A 242 -3.29 15.29 -22.45
C ARG A 242 -4.29 14.16 -22.28
N GLN A 243 -3.86 13.02 -21.73
CA GLN A 243 -4.77 11.88 -21.49
C GLN A 243 -5.85 12.22 -20.45
N PHE A 244 -5.49 12.95 -19.41
CA PHE A 244 -6.45 13.44 -18.43
C PHE A 244 -7.45 14.44 -19.04
N GLU A 245 -7.01 15.33 -19.93
CA GLU A 245 -7.87 16.27 -20.64
C GLU A 245 -8.83 15.57 -21.63
N GLU A 246 -8.40 14.44 -22.21
CA GLU A 246 -9.22 13.60 -23.09
C GLU A 246 -10.30 12.84 -22.33
N ASP A 247 -9.94 12.18 -21.22
CA ASP A 247 -10.88 11.47 -20.33
C ASP A 247 -10.37 11.46 -18.88
N PRO A 248 -10.87 12.38 -18.02
CA PRO A 248 -10.48 12.45 -16.62
C PRO A 248 -10.84 11.19 -15.81
N ASP A 249 -11.89 10.48 -16.21
CA ASP A 249 -12.41 9.32 -15.48
C ASP A 249 -11.65 8.02 -15.85
N ASP A 250 -10.95 8.00 -16.98
CA ASP A 250 -10.05 6.91 -17.37
C ASP A 250 -8.69 7.00 -16.66
N VAL A 251 -8.75 6.89 -15.33
CA VAL A 251 -7.57 6.85 -14.46
C VAL A 251 -6.60 5.76 -14.90
N MET A 252 -7.08 4.64 -15.43
CA MET A 252 -6.22 3.53 -15.85
C MET A 252 -5.34 3.87 -17.05
N THR A 253 -5.80 4.78 -17.92
CA THR A 253 -5.00 5.27 -19.05
C THR A 253 -4.04 6.38 -18.63
N TRP A 254 -4.51 7.42 -17.95
CA TRP A 254 -3.65 8.57 -17.68
C TRP A 254 -2.70 8.36 -16.48
N ALA A 255 -3.05 7.52 -15.51
CA ALA A 255 -2.22 7.31 -14.32
C ALA A 255 -1.23 6.14 -14.42
N PRO A 256 -1.66 4.88 -14.62
CA PRO A 256 -0.77 3.76 -14.97
C PRO A 256 -0.21 3.83 -16.39
N GLY A 257 -1.02 4.19 -17.40
CA GLY A 257 -0.55 4.32 -18.79
C GLY A 257 0.46 5.46 -18.99
N GLY A 258 0.50 6.42 -18.05
CA GLY A 258 1.59 7.39 -17.91
C GLY A 258 2.93 6.78 -17.47
N ARG A 259 2.97 5.60 -16.83
CA ARG A 259 4.21 4.99 -16.25
C ARG A 259 4.88 5.93 -15.24
N THR A 260 4.04 6.53 -14.42
CA THR A 260 4.38 7.50 -13.38
C THR A 260 4.80 6.78 -12.09
N LEU A 261 5.89 6.01 -12.14
CA LEU A 261 6.81 6.03 -11.02
C LEU A 261 7.96 6.91 -11.47
N SER A 262 7.86 8.18 -11.13
CA SER A 262 9.04 8.93 -10.75
C SER A 262 8.60 9.67 -9.51
N VAL A 263 9.42 9.61 -8.46
CA VAL A 263 9.23 10.40 -7.24
C VAL A 263 9.45 11.91 -7.53
N LYS A 264 9.40 12.31 -8.82
CA LYS A 264 9.87 13.59 -9.37
C LYS A 264 8.91 14.29 -10.33
N VAL A 265 7.63 13.91 -10.44
CA VAL A 265 6.66 14.85 -11.03
C VAL A 265 6.60 16.17 -10.21
N ILE A 266 7.20 16.20 -9.01
CA ILE A 266 7.33 17.39 -8.14
C ILE A 266 8.77 17.86 -7.87
N GLU A 267 9.83 17.13 -8.24
CA GLU A 267 11.18 17.70 -8.08
C GLU A 267 11.41 18.93 -8.97
N HIS A 268 10.58 19.12 -10.01
CA HIS A 268 10.59 20.35 -10.82
C HIS A 268 9.84 21.54 -10.21
N LEU A 269 9.06 21.36 -9.13
CA LEU A 269 8.50 22.48 -8.35
C LEU A 269 9.35 22.83 -7.13
N ALA A 270 10.25 21.94 -6.71
CA ALA A 270 11.10 22.10 -5.53
C ALA A 270 12.49 22.70 -5.81
N ALA A 271 12.61 23.53 -6.86
CA ALA A 271 13.68 24.53 -6.92
C ALA A 271 13.44 25.70 -5.94
N GLU A 272 12.34 25.70 -5.17
CA GLU A 272 12.01 26.75 -4.22
C GLU A 272 11.78 26.21 -2.79
N ILE A 273 12.75 26.53 -1.92
CA ILE A 273 12.62 26.83 -0.47
C ILE A 273 12.80 25.68 0.56
N ASN A 274 14.05 25.66 1.07
CA ASN A 274 14.48 25.51 2.48
C ASN A 274 14.66 24.10 3.12
N PRO A 275 15.90 23.66 3.45
CA PRO A 275 16.22 22.33 4.00
C PRO A 275 15.93 22.12 5.51
N GLU A 276 15.57 23.15 6.27
CA GLU A 276 15.56 23.06 7.74
C GLU A 276 14.18 23.00 8.37
N LYS A 277 13.48 21.84 8.31
CA LYS A 277 12.48 21.44 9.33
C LYS A 277 12.36 19.91 9.42
N ARG A 278 13.42 19.26 9.92
CA ARG A 278 13.30 17.91 10.51
C ARG A 278 13.04 18.09 12.01
N HIS A 279 11.77 17.99 12.43
CA HIS A 279 11.45 17.77 13.84
C HIS A 279 10.75 16.43 13.98
N VAL A 280 11.38 15.55 14.74
CA VAL A 280 10.87 14.22 15.09
C VAL A 280 10.60 14.21 16.59
N LEU A 281 9.39 13.83 16.99
CA LEU A 281 9.02 13.59 18.38
C LEU A 281 8.98 12.07 18.57
N TRP A 282 9.88 11.54 19.41
CA TRP A 282 10.04 10.11 19.65
C TRP A 282 9.63 9.77 21.10
N ALA A 283 8.74 8.79 21.27
CA ALA A 283 8.43 8.20 22.58
C ALA A 283 9.35 6.98 22.86
N PRO A 284 9.79 6.74 24.11
CA PRO A 284 10.76 5.68 24.45
C PRO A 284 10.34 4.25 24.08
N LYS A 285 9.04 3.98 23.95
CA LYS A 285 8.51 2.66 23.56
C LYS A 285 8.53 2.42 22.05
N MET A 286 8.46 3.50 21.25
CA MET A 286 8.69 3.47 19.80
C MET A 286 10.16 3.22 19.48
N GLN A 287 11.10 3.62 20.35
CA GLN A 287 12.52 3.31 20.17
C GLN A 287 12.78 1.81 20.21
N GLN A 288 12.05 0.99 20.97
CA GLN A 288 12.27 -0.46 20.97
C GLN A 288 11.77 -1.09 19.66
N VAL A 289 10.55 -0.75 19.23
CA VAL A 289 9.97 -1.26 17.97
C VAL A 289 10.73 -0.73 16.76
N VAL A 290 11.16 0.54 16.79
CA VAL A 290 12.01 1.13 15.75
C VAL A 290 13.44 0.63 15.87
N HIS A 291 13.97 0.22 17.01
CA HIS A 291 15.31 -0.38 17.09
C HIS A 291 15.29 -1.83 16.60
N ASP A 292 14.23 -2.58 16.89
CA ASP A 292 14.03 -3.95 16.39
C ASP A 292 13.66 -3.94 14.89
N LEU A 293 12.88 -2.96 14.45
CA LEU A 293 12.58 -2.69 13.03
C LEU A 293 13.73 -1.97 12.33
N GLU A 294 14.58 -1.15 12.95
CA GLU A 294 15.81 -0.58 12.37
C GLU A 294 16.86 -1.66 12.26
N PHE A 295 16.86 -2.69 13.11
CA PHE A 295 17.64 -3.90 12.84
C PHE A 295 17.14 -4.64 11.59
N HIS A 296 15.90 -4.38 11.14
CA HIS A 296 15.28 -4.89 9.91
C HIS A 296 15.14 -3.83 8.77
N ALA A 297 15.31 -2.53 9.06
CA ALA A 297 15.11 -1.38 8.18
C ALA A 297 16.42 -0.59 7.97
N SER A 298 17.49 -0.93 8.71
CA SER A 298 18.88 -0.74 8.28
C SER A 298 19.23 -1.66 7.12
N ASP A 299 18.38 -2.65 6.83
CA ASP A 299 18.45 -3.42 5.60
C ASP A 299 17.95 -2.55 4.44
N ASN A 300 18.85 -1.69 3.92
CA ASN A 300 18.69 -0.90 2.69
C ASN A 300 18.61 -1.78 1.42
N ASN A 301 17.98 -2.95 1.54
CA ASN A 301 18.05 -4.04 0.59
C ASN A 301 16.74 -4.85 0.52
N ILE A 302 15.60 -4.24 0.83
CA ILE A 302 14.30 -4.93 0.74
C ILE A 302 14.01 -5.34 -0.71
N VAL A 303 14.37 -4.51 -1.71
CA VAL A 303 14.25 -4.92 -3.12
C VAL A 303 15.02 -6.21 -3.39
N ASP A 304 16.25 -6.32 -2.88
CA ASP A 304 17.07 -7.50 -3.05
C ASP A 304 16.49 -8.73 -2.36
N LYS A 305 16.03 -8.57 -1.12
CA LYS A 305 15.45 -9.67 -0.35
C LYS A 305 14.18 -10.20 -1.02
N GLU A 306 13.32 -9.31 -1.50
CA GLU A 306 12.13 -9.67 -2.28
C GLU A 306 12.50 -10.42 -3.56
N MET A 307 13.50 -9.93 -4.30
CA MET A 307 14.00 -10.62 -5.49
C MET A 307 14.55 -12.02 -5.16
N ALA A 308 15.32 -12.15 -4.08
CA ALA A 308 15.87 -13.44 -3.65
C ALA A 308 14.78 -14.42 -3.21
N LEU A 309 13.76 -13.95 -2.48
CA LEU A 309 12.58 -14.73 -2.08
C LEU A 309 11.83 -15.24 -3.33
N ARG A 310 11.50 -14.35 -4.26
CA ARG A 310 10.84 -14.70 -5.54
C ARG A 310 11.65 -15.71 -6.36
N LYS A 311 12.99 -15.58 -6.40
CA LYS A 311 13.86 -16.55 -7.08
C LYS A 311 13.74 -17.94 -6.43
N SER A 312 13.75 -18.00 -5.10
CA SER A 312 13.66 -19.26 -4.38
C SER A 312 12.32 -19.97 -4.61
N GLU A 313 11.20 -19.23 -4.63
CA GLU A 313 9.87 -19.77 -4.96
C GLU A 313 9.81 -20.31 -6.39
N SER A 314 10.41 -19.59 -7.35
CA SER A 314 10.48 -20.01 -8.76
C SER A 314 11.27 -21.31 -8.96
N VAL A 315 12.39 -21.49 -8.22
CA VAL A 315 13.24 -22.69 -8.28
C VAL A 315 12.53 -23.89 -7.64
N ILE A 316 11.79 -23.69 -6.55
CA ILE A 316 11.01 -24.74 -5.88
C ILE A 316 9.91 -25.27 -6.82
N ILE A 317 9.26 -24.40 -7.59
CA ILE A 317 8.25 -24.80 -8.59
C ILE A 317 8.88 -25.59 -9.76
N ALA A 318 10.15 -25.34 -10.09
CA ALA A 318 10.84 -25.95 -11.23
C ALA A 318 11.54 -27.30 -10.95
N GLN A 319 11.80 -27.68 -9.69
CA GLN A 319 12.69 -28.82 -9.35
C GLN A 319 12.13 -29.97 -8.50
N GLY A 320 10.81 -30.14 -8.33
CA GLY A 320 10.29 -31.28 -7.53
C GLY A 320 8.94 -31.85 -7.98
N PRO A 321 8.67 -33.15 -7.74
CA PRO A 321 7.29 -33.65 -7.76
C PRO A 321 6.53 -33.02 -6.58
N ARG A 322 5.28 -32.59 -6.81
CA ARG A 322 4.44 -31.88 -5.82
C ARG A 322 4.54 -32.54 -4.43
N PRO A 323 5.16 -31.88 -3.43
CA PRO A 323 5.10 -32.34 -2.06
C PRO A 323 3.67 -32.11 -1.53
N ALA A 324 3.10 -33.11 -0.86
CA ALA A 324 1.78 -33.06 -0.24
C ALA A 324 1.65 -32.07 0.95
N TYR A 325 2.59 -31.13 1.09
CA TYR A 325 2.62 -30.10 2.13
C TYR A 325 2.81 -28.67 1.59
N SER A 326 2.71 -28.42 0.28
CA SER A 326 2.83 -27.06 -0.29
C SER A 326 1.68 -26.63 -1.22
N THR A 327 0.49 -27.21 -1.08
CA THR A 327 -0.67 -26.83 -1.90
C THR A 327 -1.21 -25.42 -1.58
N HIS A 328 -0.90 -24.83 -0.42
CA HIS A 328 -1.54 -23.58 -0.01
C HIS A 328 -0.93 -22.29 -0.59
N LEU A 329 0.35 -22.28 -1.00
CA LEU A 329 1.00 -21.09 -1.57
C LEU A 329 0.95 -21.06 -3.10
N ALA A 330 0.96 -22.22 -3.76
CA ALA A 330 0.91 -22.31 -5.22
C ALA A 330 -0.52 -22.09 -5.78
N GLU A 331 -1.57 -22.51 -5.08
CA GLU A 331 -2.95 -22.23 -5.48
C GLU A 331 -3.29 -20.73 -5.39
N ILE A 332 -2.65 -20.00 -4.47
CA ILE A 332 -2.80 -18.53 -4.35
C ILE A 332 -2.15 -17.78 -5.52
N LEU A 333 -1.15 -18.35 -6.21
CA LEU A 333 -0.46 -17.69 -7.32
C LEU A 333 -1.07 -18.00 -8.70
N CYS A 334 -1.65 -19.19 -8.90
CA CYS A 334 -2.25 -19.57 -10.19
C CYS A 334 -3.67 -19.03 -10.41
N ASP A 335 -4.49 -18.87 -9.38
CA ASP A 335 -5.84 -18.28 -9.53
C ASP A 335 -5.83 -16.74 -9.52
N VAL A 336 -4.65 -16.13 -9.39
CA VAL A 336 -4.42 -14.66 -9.32
C VAL A 336 -4.19 -14.01 -10.71
N LEU A 337 -4.26 -14.78 -11.79
CA LEU A 337 -4.23 -14.28 -13.18
C LEU A 337 -5.55 -14.47 -13.94
N ALA A 338 -6.68 -14.69 -13.25
CA ALA A 338 -8.03 -14.69 -13.82
C ALA A 338 -8.96 -13.69 -13.14
#